data_AF-A0A353Z948-F1
#
_entry.id   AF-A0A353Z948-F1
#
_cell.length_a   1.000
_cell.length_b   1.000
_cell.length_c   1.000
_cell.angle_alpha   90.00
_cell.angle_beta   90.00
_cell.angle_gamma   90.00
#
_symmetry.space_group_name_H-M   'P 1'
#
loop_
_entity.id
_entity.type
_entity.pdbx_description
1 polymer ?
#
loop_
_entity_poly.entity_id
_entity_poly.type
_entity_poly.pdbx_seq_one_letter_code
_entity_poly.pdbx_strand_id
1 'polypeptide(L)'
;MTGPSGQTYHAGAIETIRTGQRVLARNPQLAEAELPDAPVDPGSWVNIHLRMAQATGDPLEITLLRPVEWLAAQLAETAALDAEYPQALEETRSASSALEMTDIRSVIRADEVALPAPGCIPALGADQTPTTPWIFLTLHELAAVGPAEVVRVESCPPIEPGAGRLVTGTFFQHSGEVLDITVDGLTEPIGCTGAHPFWSEDRQDFIPARELVPGETLRTESGTFRQITRIT
;
A
#
# COMPACT_ATOMS: atom_id res chain seq x y z
N MET A 1 1.65 28.68 0.91
CA MET A 1 2.51 29.03 -0.24
C MET A 1 1.62 29.21 -1.46
N THR A 2 1.83 30.26 -2.26
CA THR A 2 1.09 30.45 -3.51
C THR A 2 1.84 29.74 -4.62
N GLY A 3 1.23 28.74 -5.25
CA GLY A 3 1.86 28.02 -6.36
C GLY A 3 1.83 28.84 -7.66
N PRO A 4 2.45 28.33 -8.75
CA PRO A 4 2.55 28.99 -10.05
C PRO A 4 1.19 29.36 -10.67
N SER A 5 0.12 28.68 -10.26
CA SER A 5 -1.26 28.95 -10.69
C SER A 5 -1.94 30.12 -9.95
N GLY A 6 -1.27 30.75 -8.98
CA GLY A 6 -1.87 31.76 -8.12
C GLY A 6 -2.74 31.18 -6.99
N GLN A 7 -2.85 29.86 -6.89
CA GLN A 7 -3.62 29.18 -5.84
C GLN A 7 -2.80 29.05 -4.56
N THR A 8 -3.42 29.31 -3.41
CA THR A 8 -2.78 29.17 -2.10
C THR A 8 -2.87 27.72 -1.63
N TYR A 9 -1.72 27.12 -1.39
CA TYR A 9 -1.57 25.78 -0.83
C TYR A 9 -1.07 25.86 0.62
N HIS A 10 -1.51 24.90 1.43
CA HIS A 10 -1.11 24.77 2.82
C HIS A 10 -0.50 23.38 3.02
N ALA A 11 0.54 23.31 3.85
CA ALA A 11 1.02 22.02 4.34
C ALA A 11 -0.05 21.47 5.30
N GLY A 12 -0.39 20.20 5.13
CA GLY A 12 -1.29 19.45 5.99
C GLY A 12 -0.61 18.15 6.40
N ALA A 13 -1.03 17.58 7.52
CA ALA A 13 -0.51 16.31 7.98
C ALA A 13 -1.00 15.19 7.05
N ILE A 14 -0.12 14.26 6.69
CA ILE A 14 -0.39 13.26 5.63
C ILE A 14 -1.57 12.34 5.99
N GLU A 15 -1.80 12.09 7.28
CA GLU A 15 -2.91 11.31 7.81
C GLU A 15 -4.28 11.97 7.61
N THR A 16 -4.31 13.22 7.14
CA THR A 16 -5.55 13.93 6.78
C THR A 16 -5.91 13.78 5.30
N ILE A 17 -4.97 13.29 4.47
CA ILE A 17 -5.17 13.13 3.02
C ILE A 17 -6.08 11.94 2.73
N ARG A 18 -7.04 12.13 1.81
CA ARG A 18 -8.04 11.13 1.40
C ARG A 18 -8.12 11.04 -0.13
N THR A 19 -8.58 9.90 -0.62
CA THR A 19 -8.95 9.73 -2.03
C THR A 19 -9.98 10.76 -2.47
N GLY A 20 -9.84 11.29 -3.69
CA GLY A 20 -10.71 12.36 -4.20
C GLY A 20 -10.17 13.77 -3.97
N GLN A 21 -9.20 13.95 -3.06
CA GLN A 21 -8.53 15.23 -2.83
C GLN A 21 -7.43 15.51 -3.85
N ARG A 22 -6.99 16.76 -3.95
CA ARG A 22 -5.86 17.15 -4.80
C ARG A 22 -4.65 17.60 -3.99
N VAL A 23 -3.47 17.11 -4.40
CA VAL A 23 -2.19 17.45 -3.77
C VAL A 23 -1.18 17.94 -4.80
N LEU A 24 -0.22 18.76 -4.36
CA LEU A 24 0.94 19.10 -5.17
C LEU A 24 1.85 17.88 -5.26
N ALA A 25 1.96 17.29 -6.45
CA ALA A 25 2.77 16.09 -6.69
C ALA A 25 3.45 16.13 -8.06
N ARG A 26 4.22 17.20 -8.33
CA ARG A 26 5.08 17.24 -9.52
C ARG A 26 6.22 16.24 -9.35
N ASN A 27 6.40 15.36 -10.33
CA ASN A 27 7.55 14.46 -10.39
C ASN A 27 8.63 15.09 -11.28
N PRO A 28 9.83 15.43 -10.75
CA PRO A 28 10.90 16.03 -11.55
C PRO A 28 11.46 15.13 -12.66
N GLN A 29 11.27 13.81 -12.59
CA GLN A 29 11.77 12.86 -13.59
C GLN A 29 10.86 12.75 -14.82
N LEU A 30 9.59 13.14 -14.69
CA LEU A 30 8.58 12.94 -15.73
C LEU A 30 8.06 14.28 -16.22
N ALA A 31 7.93 14.43 -17.53
CA ALA A 31 7.31 15.64 -18.07
C ALA A 31 5.82 15.67 -17.68
N GLU A 32 5.26 16.86 -17.44
CA GLU A 32 3.85 17.01 -17.03
C GLU A 32 2.88 16.35 -18.03
N ALA A 33 3.23 16.38 -19.33
CA ALA A 33 2.45 15.75 -20.41
C ALA A 33 2.46 14.22 -20.37
N GLU A 34 3.46 13.60 -19.74
CA GLU A 34 3.59 12.15 -19.60
C GLU A 34 2.80 11.60 -18.41
N LEU A 35 2.37 12.50 -17.51
CA LEU A 35 1.51 12.19 -16.38
C LEU A 35 0.15 12.85 -16.62
N PRO A 36 -0.76 12.27 -17.41
CA PRO A 36 -2.12 12.79 -17.51
C PRO A 36 -2.81 12.71 -16.15
N ASP A 37 -3.74 13.63 -15.90
CA ASP A 37 -4.65 13.50 -14.75
C ASP A 37 -5.45 12.21 -14.88
N ALA A 38 -5.60 11.48 -13.77
CA ALA A 38 -6.37 10.24 -13.77
C ALA A 38 -7.84 10.56 -14.13
N PRO A 39 -8.38 10.00 -15.24
CA PRO A 39 -9.78 10.22 -15.60
C PRO A 39 -10.66 9.39 -14.69
N VAL A 40 -11.01 9.95 -13.53
CA VAL A 40 -11.94 9.33 -12.58
C VAL A 40 -13.37 9.68 -12.99
N ASP A 41 -14.18 8.65 -13.19
CA ASP A 41 -15.62 8.79 -13.41
C ASP A 41 -16.36 8.40 -12.12
N PRO A 42 -16.94 9.38 -11.38
CA PRO A 42 -17.62 9.10 -10.13
C PRO A 42 -18.81 8.13 -10.25
N GLY A 43 -19.39 7.99 -11.45
CA GLY A 43 -20.52 7.09 -11.69
C GLY A 43 -20.12 5.61 -11.83
N SER A 44 -18.88 5.32 -12.18
CA SER A 44 -18.37 3.96 -12.41
C SER A 44 -17.24 3.55 -11.47
N TRP A 45 -16.73 4.47 -10.65
CA TRP A 45 -15.65 4.21 -9.70
C TRP A 45 -16.17 4.00 -8.28
N VAL A 46 -15.43 3.21 -7.52
CA VAL A 46 -15.70 2.88 -6.12
C VAL A 46 -14.45 3.12 -5.27
N ASN A 47 -14.69 3.40 -3.99
CA ASN A 47 -13.62 3.54 -3.00
C ASN A 47 -13.45 2.22 -2.26
N ILE A 48 -12.34 1.54 -2.52
CA ILE A 48 -12.10 0.17 -2.07
C ILE A 48 -11.15 0.24 -0.87
N HIS A 49 -11.59 -0.27 0.27
CA HIS A 49 -10.76 -0.33 1.46
C HIS A 49 -10.26 -1.76 1.65
N LEU A 50 -8.95 -1.87 1.70
CA LEU A 50 -8.23 -3.13 1.75
C LEU A 50 -7.38 -3.20 3.01
N ARG A 51 -7.15 -4.42 3.47
CA ARG A 51 -6.24 -4.70 4.57
C ARG A 51 -5.28 -5.80 4.18
N MET A 52 -3.99 -5.51 4.25
CA MET A 52 -2.92 -6.46 3.94
C MET A 52 -2.13 -6.77 5.20
N ALA A 53 -1.99 -8.04 5.53
CA ALA A 53 -1.14 -8.47 6.63
C ALA A 53 0.33 -8.24 6.27
N GLN A 54 1.12 -7.71 7.22
CA GLN A 54 2.57 -7.56 7.07
C GLN A 54 3.29 -8.49 8.05
N ALA A 55 4.51 -8.90 7.69
CA ALA A 55 5.36 -9.73 8.55
C ALA A 55 5.76 -9.03 9.87
N THR A 56 5.73 -7.69 9.88
CA THR A 56 6.15 -6.82 10.99
C THR A 56 5.07 -6.58 12.05
N GLY A 57 3.86 -7.13 11.87
CA GLY A 57 2.81 -7.22 12.89
C GLY A 57 1.60 -6.34 12.63
N ASP A 58 1.79 -5.06 12.33
CA ASP A 58 0.66 -4.16 12.03
C ASP A 58 0.23 -4.30 10.57
N PRO A 59 -1.08 -4.42 10.30
CA PRO A 59 -1.57 -4.52 8.94
C PRO A 59 -1.43 -3.18 8.20
N LEU A 60 -1.19 -3.27 6.91
CA LEU A 60 -1.27 -2.15 5.98
C LEU A 60 -2.74 -1.91 5.63
N GLU A 61 -3.24 -0.73 5.96
CA GLU A 61 -4.55 -0.29 5.51
C GLU A 61 -4.40 0.48 4.20
N ILE A 62 -5.19 0.12 3.20
CA ILE A 62 -5.11 0.70 1.87
C ILE A 62 -6.50 1.18 1.46
N THR A 63 -6.58 2.37 0.89
CA THR A 63 -7.77 2.83 0.18
C THR A 63 -7.41 3.05 -1.27
N LEU A 64 -8.14 2.44 -2.20
CA LEU A 64 -7.94 2.60 -3.65
C LEU A 64 -9.23 3.08 -4.31
N LEU A 65 -9.14 4.18 -5.03
CA LEU A 65 -10.17 4.65 -5.93
C LEU A 65 -9.94 4.00 -7.29
N ARG A 66 -10.83 3.09 -7.70
CA ARG A 66 -10.73 2.33 -8.97
C ARG A 66 -12.10 2.10 -9.60
N PRO A 67 -12.17 1.83 -10.92
CA PRO A 67 -13.39 1.42 -11.58
C PRO A 67 -14.00 0.16 -10.95
N VAL A 68 -15.33 0.05 -10.94
CA VAL A 68 -16.03 -1.14 -10.47
C VAL A 68 -15.68 -2.38 -11.29
N GLU A 69 -15.46 -2.22 -12.60
CA GLU A 69 -15.03 -3.29 -13.50
C GLU A 69 -13.65 -3.84 -13.15
N TRP A 70 -12.75 -2.98 -12.67
CA TRP A 70 -11.42 -3.39 -12.24
C TRP A 70 -11.52 -4.27 -11.00
N LEU A 71 -12.31 -3.87 -10.01
CA LEU A 71 -12.53 -4.68 -8.80
C LEU A 71 -13.17 -6.02 -9.15
N ALA A 72 -14.18 -6.03 -10.02
CA ALA A 72 -14.83 -7.26 -10.47
C ALA A 72 -13.84 -8.22 -11.15
N ALA A 73 -12.95 -7.70 -12.00
CA ALA A 73 -11.91 -8.51 -12.65
C ALA A 73 -10.93 -9.13 -11.63
N GLN A 74 -10.46 -8.36 -10.66
CA GLN A 74 -9.55 -8.84 -9.62
C GLN A 74 -10.19 -9.91 -8.71
N LEU A 75 -11.46 -9.73 -8.37
CA LEU A 75 -12.22 -10.72 -7.62
C LEU A 75 -12.47 -11.99 -8.42
N ALA A 76 -12.72 -11.88 -9.73
CA ALA A 76 -12.89 -13.05 -10.59
C ALA A 76 -11.59 -13.85 -10.74
N GLU A 77 -10.45 -13.17 -10.87
CA GLU A 77 -9.13 -13.79 -10.95
C GLU A 77 -8.78 -14.56 -9.66
N THR A 78 -8.98 -13.94 -8.50
CA THR A 78 -8.74 -14.58 -7.21
C THR A 78 -9.72 -15.71 -6.91
N ALA A 79 -11.00 -15.57 -7.28
CA ALA A 79 -11.96 -16.66 -7.18
C ALA A 79 -11.59 -17.87 -8.06
N ALA A 80 -10.97 -17.64 -9.23
CA ALA A 80 -10.45 -18.72 -10.06
C ALA A 80 -9.27 -19.44 -9.37
N LEU A 81 -8.34 -18.69 -8.76
CA LEU A 81 -7.25 -19.27 -7.97
C LEU A 81 -7.77 -20.10 -6.79
N ASP A 82 -8.76 -19.57 -6.07
CA ASP A 82 -9.42 -20.25 -4.95
C ASP A 82 -10.23 -21.47 -5.39
N ALA A 83 -10.63 -21.58 -6.67
CA ALA A 83 -11.29 -22.76 -7.23
C ALA A 83 -10.28 -23.84 -7.68
N GLU A 84 -9.12 -23.43 -8.18
CA GLU A 84 -8.04 -24.34 -8.58
C GLU A 84 -7.36 -25.00 -7.37
N TYR A 85 -7.22 -24.29 -6.25
CA TYR A 85 -6.61 -24.81 -5.02
C TYR A 85 -7.33 -26.06 -4.43
N PRO A 86 -8.66 -26.08 -4.25
CA PRO A 86 -9.38 -27.28 -3.81
C PRO A 86 -9.30 -28.42 -4.83
N GLN A 87 -9.28 -28.14 -6.13
CA GLN A 87 -9.12 -29.16 -7.17
C GLN A 87 -7.75 -29.82 -7.11
N ALA A 88 -6.66 -29.03 -6.97
CA ALA A 88 -5.31 -29.56 -6.82
C ALA A 88 -5.15 -30.42 -5.55
N LEU A 89 -5.82 -30.06 -4.45
CA LEU A 89 -5.86 -30.87 -3.21
C LEU A 89 -6.63 -32.17 -3.40
N GLU A 90 -7.77 -32.15 -4.11
CA GLU A 90 -8.55 -33.35 -4.44
C GLU A 90 -7.82 -34.28 -5.41
N GLU A 91 -7.15 -33.73 -6.42
CA GLU A 91 -6.30 -34.48 -7.36
C GLU A 91 -5.10 -35.08 -6.66
N THR A 92 -4.42 -34.34 -5.78
CA THR A 92 -3.31 -34.86 -4.97
C THR A 92 -3.78 -35.96 -4.01
N ARG A 93 -4.96 -35.80 -3.38
CA ARG A 93 -5.59 -36.82 -2.53
C ARG A 93 -5.97 -38.07 -3.33
N SER A 94 -6.48 -37.88 -4.54
CA SER A 94 -6.87 -38.97 -5.46
C SER A 94 -5.65 -39.70 -6.05
N ALA A 95 -4.56 -38.98 -6.34
CA ALA A 95 -3.30 -39.52 -6.81
C ALA A 95 -2.53 -40.25 -5.68
N SER A 96 -2.60 -39.75 -4.44
CA SER A 96 -2.06 -40.41 -3.26
C SER A 96 -2.81 -41.72 -2.95
N SER A 97 -4.13 -41.76 -3.19
CA SER A 97 -4.93 -42.99 -3.10
C SER A 97 -4.59 -44.04 -4.18
N ALA A 98 -4.02 -43.61 -5.31
CA ALA A 98 -3.63 -44.49 -6.43
C ALA A 98 -2.19 -45.04 -6.33
N LEU A 99 -1.36 -44.52 -5.42
CA LEU A 99 -0.05 -45.09 -5.10
C LEU A 99 -0.24 -46.10 -3.96
N GLU A 100 -0.10 -47.39 -4.28
CA GLU A 100 -0.18 -48.47 -3.29
C GLU A 100 0.63 -48.15 -2.03
N MET A 101 -0.11 -48.12 -0.92
CA MET A 101 0.32 -47.97 0.45
C MET A 101 1.54 -48.85 0.76
N THR A 102 2.73 -48.25 0.75
CA THR A 102 3.89 -48.84 1.41
C THR A 102 4.03 -48.16 2.77
N ASP A 103 3.75 -48.92 3.81
CA ASP A 103 3.85 -48.56 5.23
C ASP A 103 5.01 -47.61 5.54
N ILE A 104 4.69 -46.38 5.94
CA ILE A 104 5.58 -45.56 6.76
C ILE A 104 4.92 -45.43 8.13
N ARG A 105 5.31 -46.32 9.05
CA ARG A 105 5.03 -46.17 10.48
C ARG A 105 5.75 -44.93 11.00
N SER A 106 5.00 -43.88 11.31
CA SER A 106 5.44 -42.86 12.27
C SER A 106 4.42 -42.75 13.39
N VAL A 107 4.88 -43.20 14.56
CA VAL A 107 4.22 -43.12 15.85
C VAL A 107 4.28 -41.67 16.33
N ILE A 108 3.14 -40.98 16.45
CA ILE A 108 2.97 -39.95 17.49
C ILE A 108 1.61 -40.13 18.17
N ARG A 109 1.71 -40.21 19.49
CA ARG A 109 0.70 -40.44 20.52
C ARG A 109 -0.25 -39.25 20.58
N ALA A 110 -1.55 -39.52 20.67
CA ALA A 110 -2.51 -38.53 21.13
C ALA A 110 -2.24 -38.27 22.62
N ASP A 111 -1.69 -37.10 22.96
CA ASP A 111 -2.22 -36.27 24.03
C ASP A 111 -1.54 -34.89 24.04
N GLU A 112 -2.35 -33.89 24.42
CA GLU A 112 -1.99 -32.49 24.68
C GLU A 112 -1.92 -31.53 23.47
N VAL A 113 -3.11 -31.04 23.10
CA VAL A 113 -3.28 -29.74 22.42
C VAL A 113 -2.77 -28.67 23.37
N ALA A 114 -1.59 -28.10 23.08
CA ALA A 114 -1.14 -26.89 23.76
C ALA A 114 -2.15 -25.77 23.48
N LEU A 115 -2.78 -25.24 24.52
CA LEU A 115 -3.65 -24.08 24.43
C LEU A 115 -2.88 -22.91 23.80
N PRO A 116 -3.46 -22.20 22.82
CA PRO A 116 -2.82 -21.01 22.26
C PRO A 116 -2.72 -19.92 23.32
N ALA A 117 -1.57 -19.25 23.38
CA ALA A 117 -1.37 -18.10 24.24
C ALA A 117 -2.42 -17.00 23.95
N PRO A 118 -2.94 -16.29 24.97
CA PRO A 118 -3.93 -15.25 24.76
C PRO A 118 -3.32 -14.09 23.97
N GLY A 119 -3.85 -13.84 22.77
CA GLY A 119 -3.45 -12.71 21.91
C GLY A 119 -3.02 -13.09 20.49
N CYS A 120 -2.89 -14.38 20.16
CA CYS A 120 -2.60 -14.80 18.79
C CYS A 120 -3.90 -15.07 18.02
N ILE A 121 -4.17 -14.33 16.94
CA ILE A 121 -5.15 -14.76 15.94
C ILE A 121 -4.53 -15.97 15.23
N PRO A 122 -5.20 -17.13 15.15
CA PRO A 122 -4.64 -18.29 14.48
C PRO A 122 -4.42 -17.98 13.00
N ALA A 123 -3.28 -18.41 12.46
CA ALA A 123 -3.08 -18.48 11.02
C ALA A 123 -4.23 -19.30 10.41
N LEU A 124 -4.83 -18.79 9.33
CA LEU A 124 -5.94 -19.43 8.64
C LEU A 124 -5.57 -20.89 8.33
N GLY A 125 -6.21 -21.82 9.03
CA GLY A 125 -6.07 -23.24 8.75
C GLY A 125 -6.65 -23.56 7.39
N ALA A 126 -6.08 -24.54 6.70
CA ALA A 126 -6.42 -24.98 5.34
C ALA A 126 -7.87 -25.51 5.16
N ASP A 127 -8.73 -25.38 6.19
CA ASP A 127 -10.13 -25.80 6.21
C ASP A 127 -11.10 -24.60 6.44
N GLN A 128 -10.59 -23.37 6.39
CA GLN A 128 -11.39 -22.15 6.45
C GLN A 128 -11.44 -21.51 5.06
N THR A 129 -12.56 -21.68 4.36
CA THR A 129 -12.88 -20.86 3.19
C THR A 129 -12.77 -19.39 3.62
N PRO A 130 -12.01 -18.53 2.92
CA PRO A 130 -11.93 -17.12 3.29
C PRO A 130 -13.33 -16.53 3.23
N THR A 131 -13.91 -16.22 4.38
CA THR A 131 -15.27 -15.66 4.48
C THR A 131 -15.35 -14.23 3.95
N THR A 132 -14.19 -13.60 3.72
CA THR A 132 -14.07 -12.24 3.16
C THR A 132 -13.40 -12.31 1.78
N PRO A 133 -13.94 -11.63 0.75
CA PRO A 133 -13.28 -11.54 -0.54
C PRO A 133 -11.90 -10.85 -0.42
N TRP A 134 -10.94 -11.27 -1.25
CA TRP A 134 -9.58 -10.74 -1.27
C TRP A 134 -9.12 -10.50 -2.71
N ILE A 135 -8.11 -9.65 -2.89
CA ILE A 135 -7.46 -9.41 -4.17
C ILE A 135 -5.94 -9.53 -4.02
N PHE A 136 -5.23 -9.88 -5.08
CA PHE A 136 -3.77 -9.88 -5.07
C PHE A 136 -3.23 -8.53 -5.56
N LEU A 137 -2.62 -7.76 -4.67
CA LEU A 137 -1.99 -6.48 -5.05
C LEU A 137 -0.56 -6.68 -5.52
N THR A 138 -0.16 -5.93 -6.55
CA THR A 138 1.18 -5.97 -7.16
C THR A 138 1.84 -4.58 -7.20
N LEU A 139 1.72 -3.83 -6.11
CA LEU A 139 2.27 -2.48 -6.00
C LEU A 139 3.68 -2.51 -5.39
N HIS A 140 4.64 -2.94 -6.21
CA HIS A 140 6.03 -3.13 -5.81
C HIS A 140 6.68 -1.85 -5.27
N GLU A 141 6.43 -0.69 -5.90
CA GLU A 141 7.01 0.59 -5.47
C GLU A 141 6.54 1.05 -4.08
N LEU A 142 5.39 0.56 -3.64
CA LEU A 142 4.82 0.87 -2.33
C LEU A 142 5.01 -0.26 -1.32
N ALA A 143 5.83 -1.26 -1.66
CA ALA A 143 6.01 -2.50 -0.91
C ALA A 143 4.68 -3.19 -0.55
N ALA A 144 3.63 -2.98 -1.35
CA ALA A 144 2.30 -3.53 -1.16
C ALA A 144 2.06 -4.64 -2.20
N VAL A 145 2.75 -5.76 -1.98
CA VAL A 145 2.68 -6.95 -2.84
C VAL A 145 2.19 -8.14 -2.02
N GLY A 146 1.06 -8.71 -2.41
CA GLY A 146 0.48 -9.86 -1.73
C GLY A 146 -1.05 -9.83 -1.64
N PRO A 147 -1.64 -10.82 -0.95
CA PRO A 147 -3.08 -10.88 -0.74
C PRO A 147 -3.54 -9.75 0.19
N ALA A 148 -4.57 -9.02 -0.25
CA ALA A 148 -5.23 -7.98 0.52
C ALA A 148 -6.72 -8.29 0.63
N GLU A 149 -7.22 -8.31 1.87
CA GLU A 149 -8.63 -8.51 2.17
C GLU A 149 -9.43 -7.27 1.76
N VAL A 150 -10.56 -7.46 1.09
CA VAL A 150 -11.51 -6.38 0.79
C VAL A 150 -12.41 -6.18 2.01
N VAL A 151 -12.10 -5.15 2.80
CA VAL A 151 -12.79 -4.86 4.07
C VAL A 151 -14.13 -4.17 3.84
N ARG A 152 -14.14 -3.17 2.95
CA ARG A 152 -15.37 -2.45 2.56
C ARG A 152 -15.23 -1.84 1.17
N VAL A 153 -16.35 -1.66 0.49
CA VAL A 153 -16.45 -0.95 -0.79
C VAL A 153 -17.49 0.15 -0.62
N GLU A 154 -17.09 1.37 -0.89
CA GLU A 154 -17.94 2.55 -0.81
C GLU A 154 -18.10 3.19 -2.19
N SER A 155 -19.10 4.05 -2.35
CA SER A 155 -19.23 4.88 -3.56
C SER A 155 -17.99 5.76 -3.75
N CYS A 156 -17.75 6.20 -4.98
CA CYS A 156 -16.73 7.21 -5.27
C CYS A 156 -16.91 8.43 -4.33
N PRO A 157 -15.86 8.88 -3.62
CA PRO A 157 -15.94 10.10 -2.84
C PRO A 157 -16.13 11.31 -3.76
N PRO A 158 -16.55 12.47 -3.23
CA PRO A 158 -16.53 13.72 -3.97
C PRO A 158 -15.11 14.00 -4.50
N ILE A 159 -15.01 14.34 -5.79
CA ILE A 159 -13.74 14.69 -6.43
C ILE A 159 -13.53 16.20 -6.32
N GLU A 160 -12.44 16.60 -5.66
CA GLU A 160 -12.10 18.01 -5.51
C GLU A 160 -11.79 18.65 -6.87
N PRO A 161 -12.46 19.77 -7.21
CA PRO A 161 -12.11 20.55 -8.39
C PRO A 161 -10.84 21.36 -8.11
N GLY A 162 -10.02 21.58 -9.14
CA GLY A 162 -8.85 22.46 -9.04
C GLY A 162 -7.59 21.89 -9.66
N ALA A 163 -6.47 22.59 -9.44
CA ALA A 163 -5.15 22.17 -9.88
C ALA A 163 -4.52 21.17 -8.88
N GLY A 164 -3.41 20.54 -9.30
CA GLY A 164 -2.75 19.48 -8.54
C GLY A 164 -3.20 18.10 -8.96
N ARG A 165 -2.54 17.06 -8.43
CA ARG A 165 -2.80 15.66 -8.80
C ARG A 165 -3.84 15.05 -7.89
N LEU A 166 -4.77 14.33 -8.50
CA LEU A 166 -5.82 13.62 -7.80
C LEU A 166 -5.26 12.45 -6.99
N VAL A 167 -5.59 12.40 -5.70
CA VAL A 167 -5.25 11.27 -4.84
C VAL A 167 -6.19 10.10 -5.19
N THR A 168 -5.63 9.05 -5.78
CA THR A 168 -6.36 7.82 -6.14
C THR A 168 -6.09 6.65 -5.21
N GLY A 169 -5.20 6.81 -4.24
CA GLY A 169 -5.02 5.83 -3.18
C GLY A 169 -4.25 6.38 -1.99
N THR A 170 -4.49 5.78 -0.83
CA THR A 170 -3.80 6.07 0.43
C THR A 170 -3.34 4.77 1.07
N PHE A 171 -2.17 4.81 1.70
CA PHE A 171 -1.52 3.66 2.35
C PHE A 171 -1.18 4.07 3.78
N PHE A 172 -1.72 3.36 4.76
CA PHE A 172 -1.61 3.71 6.16
C PHE A 172 -0.99 2.56 6.96
N GLN A 173 0.08 2.87 7.68
CA GLN A 173 0.82 1.94 8.54
C GLN A 173 0.88 2.52 9.95
N HIS A 174 0.60 1.70 10.96
CA HIS A 174 0.49 2.12 12.36
C HIS A 174 1.84 2.07 13.12
N SER A 175 2.86 1.43 12.56
CA SER A 175 4.17 1.26 13.20
C SER A 175 5.27 1.31 12.16
N GLY A 176 6.29 2.11 12.46
CA GLY A 176 7.50 2.25 11.68
C GLY A 176 8.47 3.19 12.38
N GLU A 177 9.77 2.95 12.21
CA GLU A 177 10.78 3.94 12.56
C GLU A 177 10.53 5.21 11.72
N VAL A 178 10.28 6.32 12.40
CA VAL A 178 10.10 7.63 11.80
C VAL A 178 11.40 8.41 11.97
N LEU A 179 11.94 8.88 10.85
CA LEU A 179 13.06 9.81 10.78
C LEU A 179 12.51 11.24 10.72
N ASP A 180 13.16 12.14 11.46
CA ASP A 180 12.93 13.57 11.43
C ASP A 180 13.96 14.25 10.52
N ILE A 181 13.52 14.67 9.33
CA ILE A 181 14.34 15.41 8.36
C ILE A 181 14.20 16.90 8.61
N THR A 182 15.22 17.53 9.18
CA THR A 182 15.27 18.99 9.38
C THR A 182 15.77 19.67 8.11
N VAL A 183 15.00 20.61 7.57
CA VAL A 183 15.31 21.33 6.33
C VAL A 183 15.39 22.82 6.61
N ASP A 184 16.37 23.50 6.01
CA ASP A 184 16.51 24.95 6.13
C ASP A 184 15.22 25.69 5.75
N GLY A 185 14.85 26.69 6.55
CA GLY A 185 13.64 27.47 6.38
C GLY A 185 12.33 26.81 6.83
N LEU A 186 12.34 25.54 7.27
CA LEU A 186 11.20 24.92 7.94
C LEU A 186 11.37 25.01 9.46
N THR A 187 10.28 25.34 10.16
CA THR A 187 10.25 25.44 11.63
C THR A 187 10.10 24.08 12.31
N GLU A 188 9.48 23.13 11.61
CA GLU A 188 9.24 21.76 12.08
C GLU A 188 9.91 20.77 11.11
N PRO A 189 10.51 19.67 11.62
CA PRO A 189 11.07 18.64 10.78
C PRO A 189 9.98 17.90 10.00
N ILE A 190 10.37 17.28 8.90
CA ILE A 190 9.50 16.38 8.14
C ILE A 190 9.68 14.98 8.73
N GLY A 191 8.65 14.48 9.42
CA GLY A 191 8.59 13.11 9.91
C GLY A 191 8.19 12.15 8.79
N CYS A 192 9.02 11.13 8.51
CA CYS A 192 8.75 10.11 7.48
C CYS A 192 9.43 8.78 7.83
N THR A 193 8.98 7.65 7.26
CA THR A 193 9.73 6.39 7.46
C THR A 193 10.97 6.33 6.57
N GLY A 194 11.98 5.56 6.97
CA GLY A 194 13.28 5.54 6.29
C GLY A 194 13.28 5.13 4.81
N ALA A 195 12.24 4.43 4.34
CA ALA A 195 12.10 4.06 2.93
C ALA A 195 11.45 5.15 2.07
N HIS A 196 10.86 6.20 2.67
CA HIS A 196 10.18 7.25 1.91
C HIS A 196 11.18 8.02 1.02
N PRO A 197 10.94 8.08 -0.30
CA PRO A 197 11.86 8.75 -1.21
C PRO A 197 11.73 10.27 -1.18
N PHE A 198 12.85 10.96 -1.17
CA PHE A 198 12.96 12.41 -1.41
C PHE A 198 13.72 12.66 -2.71
N TRP A 199 13.26 13.64 -3.48
CA TRP A 199 14.01 14.09 -4.65
C TRP A 199 15.25 14.88 -4.22
N SER A 200 16.44 14.35 -4.54
CA SER A 200 17.72 15.01 -4.32
C SER A 200 18.16 15.72 -5.60
N GLU A 201 18.34 17.04 -5.54
CA GLU A 201 18.93 17.81 -6.64
C GLU A 201 20.39 17.45 -6.88
N ASP A 202 21.11 17.04 -5.84
CA ASP A 202 22.53 16.74 -5.97
C ASP A 202 22.73 15.42 -6.73
N ARG A 203 21.82 14.45 -6.52
CA ARG A 203 21.89 13.13 -7.16
C ARG A 203 20.98 12.99 -8.38
N GLN A 204 20.06 13.94 -8.60
CA GLN A 204 19.03 13.90 -9.64
C GLN A 204 18.22 12.59 -9.60
N ASP A 205 17.91 12.13 -8.39
CA ASP A 205 17.17 10.89 -8.16
C ASP A 205 16.36 10.93 -6.87
N PHE A 206 15.41 10.00 -6.75
CA PHE A 206 14.65 9.75 -5.54
C PHE A 206 15.47 8.89 -4.56
N ILE A 207 15.88 9.50 -3.46
CA ILE A 207 16.72 8.86 -2.45
C ILE A 207 15.85 8.51 -1.22
N PRO A 208 15.87 7.25 -0.74
CA PRO A 208 15.20 6.89 0.51
C PRO A 208 15.65 7.78 1.67
N ALA A 209 14.74 8.16 2.56
CA ALA A 209 15.01 9.09 3.66
C ALA A 209 16.20 8.66 4.54
N ARG A 210 16.38 7.36 4.75
CA ARG A 210 17.50 6.79 5.52
C ARG A 210 18.88 6.92 4.84
N GLU A 211 18.90 7.21 3.54
CA GLU A 211 20.11 7.29 2.69
C GLU A 211 20.46 8.75 2.33
N LEU A 212 19.61 9.69 2.76
CA LEU A 212 19.87 11.12 2.68
C LEU A 212 21.01 11.51 3.63
N VAL A 213 21.74 12.57 3.27
CA VAL A 213 22.80 13.13 4.10
C VAL A 213 22.53 14.60 4.42
N PRO A 214 22.94 15.11 5.60
CA PRO A 214 22.96 16.55 5.84
C PRO A 214 23.79 17.27 4.78
N GLY A 215 23.28 18.41 4.31
CA GLY A 215 23.81 19.20 3.19
C GLY A 215 23.10 18.93 1.86
N GLU A 216 22.34 17.84 1.75
CA GLU A 216 21.67 17.45 0.51
C GLU A 216 20.58 18.43 0.12
N THR A 217 20.53 18.76 -1.18
CA THR A 217 19.66 19.80 -1.74
C THR A 217 18.32 19.24 -2.19
N LEU A 218 17.23 19.78 -1.64
CA LEU A 218 15.85 19.46 -1.98
C LEU A 218 15.23 20.58 -2.83
N ARG A 219 14.40 20.22 -3.81
CA ARG A 219 13.61 21.15 -4.61
C ARG A 219 12.22 21.34 -4.01
N THR A 220 11.85 22.59 -3.80
CA THR A 220 10.49 22.99 -3.42
C THR A 220 9.60 23.13 -4.65
N GLU A 221 8.28 23.16 -4.46
CA GLU A 221 7.34 23.28 -5.58
C GLU A 221 7.52 24.57 -6.41
N SER A 222 7.94 25.66 -5.78
CA SER A 222 8.24 26.93 -6.47
C SER A 222 9.53 26.90 -7.30
N GLY A 223 10.24 25.77 -7.32
CA GLY A 223 11.53 25.61 -7.98
C GLY A 223 12.71 26.17 -7.18
N THR A 224 12.48 26.65 -5.96
CA THR A 224 13.56 27.07 -5.05
C THR A 224 14.20 25.86 -4.35
N PHE A 225 15.45 26.02 -3.92
CA PHE A 225 16.22 24.96 -3.27
C PHE A 225 16.36 25.18 -1.78
N ARG A 226 16.31 24.10 -1.01
CA ARG A 226 16.56 24.06 0.43
C ARG A 226 17.52 22.92 0.75
N GLN A 227 18.26 23.04 1.85
CA GLN A 227 19.20 21.99 2.26
C GLN A 227 18.70 21.27 3.51
N ILE A 228 18.95 19.97 3.54
CA ILE A 228 18.80 19.18 4.76
C ILE A 228 19.89 19.63 5.74
N THR A 229 19.51 20.05 6.94
CA THR A 229 20.47 20.49 7.96
C THR A 229 20.76 19.40 8.98
N ARG A 230 19.81 18.49 9.21
CA ARG A 230 19.94 17.40 10.20
C ARG A 230 18.94 16.29 9.91
N ILE A 231 19.31 15.06 10.24
CA ILE A 231 18.46 13.86 10.21
C ILE A 231 18.58 13.19 11.59
N THR A 232 17.46 12.84 12.21
CA THR A 232 17.42 12.10 13.49
C THR A 232 16.37 11.02 13.51
#